data_AF-A0A3B0PBN9-F1
#
_entry.id   AF-A0A3B0PBN9-F1
#
_cell.length_a   1.000
_cell.length_b   1.000
_cell.length_c   1.000
_cell.angle_alpha   90.00
_cell.angle_beta   90.00
_cell.angle_gamma   90.00
#
_symmetry.space_group_name_H-M   'P 1'
#
loop_
_entity.id
_entity.type
_entity.pdbx_description
1 polymer ?
#
loop_
_entity_poly.entity_id
_entity_poly.type
_entity_poly.pdbx_seq_one_letter_code
_entity_poly.pdbx_strand_id
1 'polypeptide(L)'
;MNLPENFQYADLGVGTNVIKVKNKTIRITNLLGEGVKLNFKVTNPFYCLEDLVKMSNQDLHIVDFHAETTSEKNALAIYFDGQVSAILGTHTHVPSADLRVSPKGMVYVTDVGMCGPGFGSIIGAKAQNVLTKFLHPTARFKLEVSKLGAQFNAILMEFDDKTNKAVNAKRIQILEDDEINYLKEDFSVPADFERN
;
A
#
# COMPACT_ATOMS: atom_id res chain seq x y z
N MET A 1 -14.39 -6.29 3.91
CA MET A 1 -15.06 -6.01 2.62
C MET A 1 -14.80 -7.12 1.63
N ASN A 2 -13.58 -7.34 1.15
CA ASN A 2 -13.29 -8.47 0.26
C ASN A 2 -12.69 -9.67 1.01
N LEU A 3 -13.34 -10.02 2.13
CA LEU A 3 -13.07 -11.22 2.91
C LEU A 3 -14.27 -12.16 2.73
N PRO A 4 -14.06 -13.48 2.61
CA PRO A 4 -15.14 -14.42 2.43
C PRO A 4 -15.97 -14.50 3.72
N GLU A 5 -17.28 -14.71 3.59
CA GLU A 5 -18.21 -14.74 4.72
C GLU A 5 -17.85 -15.79 5.78
N ASN A 6 -17.13 -16.85 5.39
CA ASN A 6 -16.68 -17.90 6.30
C ASN A 6 -15.39 -17.55 7.06
N PHE A 7 -14.77 -16.39 6.82
CA PHE A 7 -13.64 -15.93 7.60
C PHE A 7 -14.14 -15.34 8.92
N GLN A 8 -13.58 -15.79 10.05
CA GLN A 8 -14.04 -15.49 11.41
C GLN A 8 -14.20 -13.99 11.71
N TYR A 9 -13.48 -13.13 11.00
CA TYR A 9 -13.47 -11.68 11.21
C TYR A 9 -14.02 -10.89 10.02
N ALA A 10 -14.74 -11.54 9.10
CA ALA A 10 -15.26 -10.91 7.89
C ALA A 10 -16.27 -9.78 8.18
N ASP A 11 -16.96 -9.85 9.32
CA ASP A 11 -17.97 -8.90 9.81
C ASP A 11 -17.41 -7.85 10.78
N LEU A 12 -16.13 -7.93 11.16
CA LEU A 12 -15.50 -6.95 12.04
C LEU A 12 -15.11 -5.68 11.28
N GLY A 13 -15.82 -4.59 11.59
CA GLY A 13 -15.55 -3.26 11.02
C GLY A 13 -16.15 -3.06 9.63
N VAL A 14 -15.69 -2.02 8.93
CA VAL A 14 -16.16 -1.67 7.59
C VAL A 14 -14.99 -1.48 6.65
N GLY A 15 -15.07 -2.01 5.42
CA GLY A 15 -14.01 -1.79 4.42
C GLY A 15 -14.26 -0.57 3.53
N THR A 16 -15.44 0.04 3.59
CA THR A 16 -15.74 1.33 2.95
C THR A 16 -16.43 2.23 3.94
N ASN A 17 -16.13 3.52 3.87
CA ASN A 17 -16.83 4.54 4.61
C ASN A 17 -17.03 5.79 3.75
N VAL A 18 -18.08 6.57 4.03
CA VAL A 18 -18.34 7.84 3.36
C VAL A 18 -18.21 8.95 4.37
N ILE A 19 -17.35 9.91 4.08
CA ILE A 19 -17.15 11.11 4.88
C ILE A 19 -17.66 12.34 4.11
N LYS A 20 -18.07 13.37 4.85
CA LYS A 20 -18.42 14.67 4.28
C LYS A 20 -17.33 15.67 4.61
N VAL A 21 -16.76 16.28 3.58
CA VAL A 21 -15.76 17.34 3.71
C VAL A 21 -16.30 18.56 2.99
N LYS A 22 -16.58 19.62 3.75
CA LYS A 22 -17.30 20.80 3.24
C LYS A 22 -18.63 20.38 2.57
N ASN A 23 -18.80 20.68 1.29
CA ASN A 23 -19.97 20.33 0.47
C ASN A 23 -19.78 19.06 -0.37
N LYS A 24 -18.68 18.31 -0.18
CA LYS A 24 -18.37 17.10 -0.95
C LYS A 24 -18.56 15.84 -0.10
N THR A 25 -19.03 14.77 -0.74
CA THR A 25 -19.01 13.43 -0.14
C THR A 25 -17.89 12.59 -0.73
N ILE A 26 -17.09 11.98 0.13
CA ILE A 26 -15.90 11.23 -0.25
C ILE A 26 -16.04 9.82 0.29
N ARG A 27 -16.11 8.84 -0.61
CA ARG A 27 -16.00 7.41 -0.25
C ARG A 27 -14.53 7.02 -0.17
N ILE A 28 -14.17 6.35 0.90
CA ILE A 28 -12.85 5.74 1.09
C ILE A 28 -13.06 4.23 1.19
N THR A 29 -12.35 3.46 0.37
CA THR A 29 -12.48 2.02 0.29
C THR A 29 -11.11 1.37 0.40
N ASN A 30 -10.99 0.34 1.23
CA ASN A 30 -9.80 -0.50 1.33
C ASN A 30 -10.08 -1.89 0.73
N LEU A 31 -9.17 -2.38 -0.11
CA LEU A 31 -9.25 -3.68 -0.76
C LEU A 31 -7.94 -4.44 -0.63
N LEU A 32 -8.02 -5.76 -0.46
CA LEU A 32 -6.87 -6.66 -0.50
C LEU A 32 -6.70 -7.27 -1.89
N GLY A 33 -5.47 -7.31 -2.39
CA GLY A 33 -5.13 -8.09 -3.58
C GLY A 33 -5.16 -9.59 -3.33
N GLU A 34 -5.38 -10.36 -4.40
CA GLU A 34 -5.36 -11.82 -4.40
C GLU A 34 -4.16 -12.42 -5.17
N GLY A 35 -3.34 -11.58 -5.81
CA GLY A 35 -2.22 -12.00 -6.66
C GLY A 35 -1.08 -12.70 -5.92
N VAL A 36 -0.99 -12.55 -4.59
CA VAL A 36 -0.09 -13.33 -3.73
C VAL A 36 -0.90 -14.07 -2.69
N LYS A 37 -0.57 -15.36 -2.51
CA LYS A 37 -1.28 -16.27 -1.62
C LYS A 37 -1.12 -15.83 -0.16
N LEU A 38 -2.20 -15.30 0.40
CA LEU A 38 -2.32 -15.04 1.82
C LEU A 38 -2.69 -16.33 2.58
N ASN A 39 -2.48 -16.33 3.90
CA ASN A 39 -2.88 -17.44 4.78
C ASN A 39 -4.40 -17.53 5.00
N PHE A 40 -5.16 -16.62 4.39
CA PHE A 40 -6.61 -16.63 4.33
C PHE A 40 -7.05 -16.33 2.90
N LYS A 41 -8.27 -16.76 2.55
CA LYS A 41 -8.86 -16.43 1.25
C LYS A 41 -9.36 -15.00 1.29
N VAL A 42 -9.18 -14.27 0.20
CA VAL A 42 -9.86 -13.00 -0.09
C VAL A 42 -10.89 -13.26 -1.18
N THR A 43 -11.96 -12.46 -1.22
CA THR A 43 -12.85 -12.45 -2.39
C THR A 43 -12.27 -11.55 -3.45
N ASN A 44 -12.63 -11.79 -4.71
CA ASN A 44 -12.04 -11.11 -5.84
C ASN A 44 -12.26 -9.58 -5.75
N PRO A 45 -11.18 -8.78 -5.73
CA PRO A 45 -11.28 -7.33 -5.49
C PRO A 45 -11.97 -6.58 -6.64
N PHE A 46 -11.95 -7.12 -7.87
CA PHE A 46 -12.63 -6.51 -9.02
C PHE A 46 -14.14 -6.55 -8.84
N TYR A 47 -14.72 -7.71 -8.51
CA TYR A 47 -16.16 -7.79 -8.28
C TYR A 47 -16.61 -6.94 -7.09
N CYS A 48 -15.84 -6.94 -6.00
CA CYS A 48 -16.15 -6.10 -4.84
C CYS A 48 -16.17 -4.60 -5.18
N LEU A 49 -15.19 -4.12 -5.95
CA LEU A 49 -15.16 -2.71 -6.35
C LEU A 49 -16.24 -2.38 -7.38
N GLU A 50 -16.54 -3.29 -8.30
CA GLU A 50 -17.59 -3.14 -9.31
C GLU A 50 -18.96 -2.92 -8.65
N ASP A 51 -19.30 -3.71 -7.63
CA ASP A 51 -20.54 -3.56 -6.88
C ASP A 51 -20.64 -2.19 -6.20
N LEU A 52 -19.53 -1.70 -5.61
CA LEU A 52 -19.50 -0.38 -4.98
C LEU A 52 -19.66 0.76 -5.98
N VAL A 53 -19.00 0.65 -7.14
CA VAL A 53 -19.08 1.64 -8.21
C VAL A 53 -20.52 1.72 -8.73
N LYS A 54 -21.20 0.59 -8.91
CA LYS A 54 -22.63 0.54 -9.30
C LYS A 54 -23.55 1.23 -8.28
N MET A 55 -23.19 1.21 -7.00
CA MET A 55 -23.92 1.87 -5.91
C MET A 55 -23.40 3.29 -5.60
N SER A 56 -22.45 3.84 -6.36
CA SER A 56 -21.77 5.09 -6.01
C SER A 56 -22.59 6.32 -6.40
N ASN A 57 -22.96 7.11 -5.39
CA ASN A 57 -23.57 8.43 -5.55
C ASN A 57 -22.68 9.54 -4.94
N GLN A 58 -21.40 9.25 -4.69
CA GLN A 58 -20.50 10.17 -3.99
C GLN A 58 -19.72 11.03 -4.98
N ASP A 59 -19.34 12.26 -4.57
CA ASP A 59 -18.55 13.15 -5.39
C ASP A 59 -17.18 12.55 -5.74
N LEU A 60 -16.53 11.94 -4.75
CA LEU A 60 -15.22 11.31 -4.88
C LEU A 60 -15.23 9.89 -4.34
N HIS A 61 -14.47 9.00 -4.97
CA HIS A 61 -14.21 7.64 -4.49
C HIS A 61 -12.70 7.35 -4.54
N ILE A 62 -12.09 7.22 -3.37
CA ILE A 62 -10.67 6.93 -3.18
C ILE A 62 -10.54 5.47 -2.75
N VAL A 63 -9.70 4.72 -3.45
CA VAL A 63 -9.43 3.30 -3.17
C VAL A 63 -7.97 3.15 -2.73
N ASP A 64 -7.76 2.62 -1.53
CA ASP A 64 -6.49 2.03 -1.11
C ASP A 64 -6.52 0.55 -1.53
N PHE A 65 -5.60 0.17 -2.42
CA PHE A 65 -5.48 -1.20 -2.90
C PHE A 65 -4.20 -1.85 -2.35
N HIS A 66 -4.37 -2.59 -1.28
CA HIS A 66 -3.31 -3.27 -0.56
C HIS A 66 -2.98 -4.62 -1.21
N ALA A 67 -2.00 -4.61 -2.12
CA ALA A 67 -1.67 -5.76 -2.95
C ALA A 67 -0.16 -5.86 -3.20
N GLU A 68 0.34 -7.06 -3.49
CA GLU A 68 1.78 -7.29 -3.69
C GLU A 68 2.19 -7.13 -5.16
N THR A 69 1.43 -7.70 -6.09
CA THR A 69 1.85 -7.73 -7.50
C THR A 69 1.53 -6.42 -8.22
N THR A 70 2.51 -5.89 -8.95
CA THR A 70 2.33 -4.70 -9.78
C THR A 70 1.33 -4.94 -10.91
N SER A 71 1.27 -6.15 -11.48
CA SER A 71 0.32 -6.53 -12.52
C SER A 71 -1.13 -6.42 -12.05
N GLU A 72 -1.45 -6.93 -10.86
CA GLU A 72 -2.80 -6.84 -10.30
C GLU A 72 -3.19 -5.39 -10.01
N LYS A 73 -2.29 -4.58 -9.45
CA LYS A 73 -2.53 -3.15 -9.22
C LYS A 73 -2.78 -2.39 -10.50
N ASN A 74 -2.00 -2.64 -11.54
CA ASN A 74 -2.17 -2.01 -12.85
C ASN A 74 -3.47 -2.48 -13.53
N ALA A 75 -3.81 -3.77 -13.42
CA ALA A 75 -5.05 -4.31 -13.96
C ALA A 75 -6.29 -3.69 -13.31
N LEU A 76 -6.31 -3.57 -11.98
CA LEU A 76 -7.40 -2.90 -11.25
C LEU A 76 -7.54 -1.44 -11.70
N ALA A 77 -6.41 -0.71 -11.79
CA ALA A 77 -6.41 0.67 -12.22
C ALA A 77 -6.96 0.87 -13.63
N ILE A 78 -6.52 0.04 -14.59
CA ILE A 78 -7.02 0.12 -15.97
C ILE A 78 -8.52 -0.20 -16.04
N TYR A 79 -8.97 -1.21 -15.28
CA TYR A 79 -10.37 -1.64 -15.30
C TYR A 79 -11.31 -0.56 -14.73
N PHE A 80 -10.90 0.14 -13.68
CA PHE A 80 -11.72 1.16 -12.99
C PHE A 80 -11.38 2.61 -13.37
N ASP A 81 -10.54 2.83 -14.37
CA ASP A 81 -10.18 4.18 -14.83
C ASP A 81 -11.42 4.97 -15.30
N GLY A 82 -11.64 6.13 -14.67
CA GLY A 82 -12.80 7.01 -14.89
C GLY A 82 -14.06 6.62 -14.12
N GLN A 83 -14.02 5.53 -13.34
CA GLN A 83 -15.12 5.09 -12.48
C GLN A 83 -14.91 5.46 -11.01
N VAL A 84 -13.65 5.68 -10.61
CA VAL A 84 -13.25 6.16 -9.28
C VAL A 84 -12.31 7.35 -9.41
N SER A 85 -12.14 8.10 -8.34
CA SER A 85 -11.32 9.33 -8.31
C SER A 85 -9.84 9.04 -8.11
N ALA A 86 -9.51 8.00 -7.35
CA ALA A 86 -8.13 7.58 -7.14
C ALA A 86 -8.02 6.09 -6.79
N ILE A 87 -6.99 5.43 -7.31
CA ILE A 87 -6.53 4.11 -6.88
C ILE A 87 -5.07 4.24 -6.44
N LEU A 88 -4.83 4.08 -5.15
CA LEU A 88 -3.53 4.19 -4.52
C LEU A 88 -3.10 2.80 -4.06
N GLY A 89 -2.07 2.23 -4.68
CA GLY A 89 -1.53 0.96 -4.21
C GLY A 89 -0.76 1.13 -2.89
N THR A 90 -0.83 0.13 -2.04
CA THR A 90 -0.01 0.01 -0.81
C THR A 90 0.52 -1.42 -0.67
N HIS A 91 1.16 -1.75 0.48
CA HIS A 91 1.73 -3.06 0.87
C HIS A 91 3.25 -3.21 0.68
N THR A 92 3.81 -2.80 -0.46
CA THR A 92 5.21 -3.17 -0.80
C THR A 92 6.26 -2.33 -0.08
N HIS A 93 5.84 -1.26 0.60
CA HIS A 93 6.65 -0.32 1.38
C HIS A 93 7.69 0.49 0.58
N VAL A 94 7.80 0.31 -0.73
CA VAL A 94 8.71 1.07 -1.60
C VAL A 94 7.88 1.97 -2.52
N PRO A 95 8.04 3.31 -2.48
CA PRO A 95 7.26 4.21 -3.31
C PRO A 95 7.61 4.02 -4.79
N SER A 96 6.59 3.84 -5.63
CA SER A 96 6.79 3.78 -7.08
C SER A 96 6.93 5.19 -7.69
N ALA A 97 7.50 5.26 -8.89
CA ALA A 97 7.71 6.51 -9.64
C ALA A 97 6.65 6.75 -10.73
N ASP A 98 5.58 5.96 -10.76
CA ASP A 98 4.55 5.95 -11.80
C ASP A 98 3.30 6.77 -11.46
N LEU A 99 3.38 7.63 -10.42
CA LEU A 99 2.29 8.53 -10.05
C LEU A 99 1.82 9.35 -11.26
N ARG A 100 0.52 9.29 -11.53
CA ARG A 100 -0.08 10.02 -12.64
C ARG A 100 -1.55 10.35 -12.42
N VAL A 101 -2.02 11.38 -13.12
CA VAL A 101 -3.43 11.57 -13.42
C VAL A 101 -3.71 10.91 -14.78
N SER A 102 -4.71 10.04 -14.85
CA SER A 102 -5.13 9.37 -16.08
C SER A 102 -5.83 10.33 -17.04
N PRO A 103 -5.93 10.02 -18.34
CA PRO A 103 -6.71 10.82 -19.28
C PRO A 103 -8.20 10.97 -18.90
N LYS A 104 -8.73 10.05 -18.09
CA LYS A 104 -10.12 10.11 -17.59
C LYS A 104 -10.26 10.90 -16.29
N GLY A 105 -9.15 11.35 -15.68
CA GLY A 105 -9.14 12.20 -14.48
C GLY A 105 -9.04 11.44 -13.15
N MET A 106 -8.57 10.19 -13.17
CA MET A 106 -8.30 9.39 -11.96
C MET A 106 -6.83 9.52 -11.54
N VAL A 107 -6.53 9.61 -10.24
CA VAL A 107 -5.15 9.49 -9.74
C VAL A 107 -4.78 8.02 -9.60
N TYR A 108 -3.58 7.64 -10.08
CA TYR A 108 -3.03 6.30 -9.90
C TYR A 108 -1.57 6.33 -9.47
N VAL A 109 -1.21 5.41 -8.57
CA VAL A 109 0.19 5.05 -8.25
C VAL A 109 0.26 3.56 -7.88
N THR A 110 1.29 2.86 -8.35
CA THR A 110 1.48 1.43 -8.02
C THR A 110 1.77 1.21 -6.53
N ASP A 111 2.54 2.06 -5.87
CA ASP A 111 2.68 1.99 -4.43
C ASP A 111 3.01 3.36 -3.84
N VAL A 112 2.26 3.78 -2.83
CA VAL A 112 2.51 5.03 -2.09
C VAL A 112 3.84 4.94 -1.32
N GLY A 113 4.26 3.75 -0.91
CA GLY A 113 5.40 3.52 -0.03
C GLY A 113 5.01 3.46 1.44
N MET A 114 6.01 3.52 2.32
CA MET A 114 5.85 3.39 3.78
C MET A 114 6.07 4.72 4.51
N CYS A 115 5.39 4.88 5.64
CA CYS A 115 5.80 5.82 6.69
C CYS A 115 6.34 5.00 7.88
N GLY A 116 7.65 5.09 8.16
CA GLY A 116 8.30 4.19 9.11
C GLY A 116 9.82 4.30 9.11
N PRO A 117 10.55 3.27 9.58
CA PRO A 117 12.00 3.28 9.61
C PRO A 117 12.63 3.53 8.24
N GLY A 118 13.75 4.26 8.24
CA GLY A 118 14.46 4.72 7.05
C GLY A 118 15.47 3.72 6.51
N PHE A 119 16.54 4.26 5.90
CA PHE A 119 17.64 3.46 5.39
C PHE A 119 18.35 2.68 6.52
N GLY A 120 18.83 1.48 6.20
CA GLY A 120 19.34 0.51 7.19
C GLY A 120 18.26 -0.40 7.79
N SER A 121 16.98 -0.18 7.47
CA SER A 121 15.92 -1.17 7.67
C SER A 121 15.67 -2.01 6.41
N ILE A 122 15.09 -3.19 6.56
CA ILE A 122 14.57 -3.97 5.42
C ILE A 122 13.05 -4.00 5.55
N ILE A 123 12.36 -3.21 4.72
CA ILE A 123 10.89 -3.10 4.72
C ILE A 123 10.35 -2.66 6.10
N GLY A 124 11.13 -1.88 6.86
CA GLY A 124 10.82 -1.40 8.21
C GLY A 124 11.27 -2.33 9.34
N ALA A 125 11.69 -3.57 9.04
CA ALA A 125 12.23 -4.50 10.03
C ALA A 125 13.74 -4.28 10.25
N LYS A 126 14.22 -4.70 11.42
CA LYS A 126 15.65 -4.73 11.76
C LYS A 126 16.39 -5.63 10.75
N ALA A 127 17.36 -5.05 10.05
CA ALA A 127 18.04 -5.71 8.93
C ALA A 127 18.62 -7.07 9.31
N GLN A 128 19.30 -7.17 10.46
CA GLN A 128 19.92 -8.43 10.90
C GLN A 128 18.97 -9.62 10.93
N ASN A 129 17.73 -9.44 11.41
CA ASN A 129 16.78 -10.54 11.52
C ASN A 129 16.31 -11.02 10.14
N VAL A 130 16.18 -10.08 9.19
CA VAL A 130 15.77 -10.38 7.81
C VAL A 130 16.92 -11.00 7.03
N LEU A 131 18.14 -10.45 7.15
CA LEU A 131 19.35 -10.99 6.52
C LEU A 131 19.64 -12.43 6.98
N THR A 132 19.59 -12.68 8.29
CA THR A 132 19.71 -14.04 8.85
C THR A 132 18.67 -14.97 8.25
N LYS A 133 17.42 -14.52 8.06
CA LYS A 133 16.38 -15.36 7.45
C LYS A 133 16.63 -15.68 5.98
N PHE A 134 17.13 -14.71 5.20
CA PHE A 134 17.46 -14.93 3.79
C PHE A 134 18.69 -15.83 3.60
N LEU A 135 19.72 -15.65 4.42
CA LEU A 135 20.95 -16.45 4.36
C LEU A 135 20.78 -17.83 5.02
N HIS A 136 19.90 -17.94 6.01
CA HIS A 136 19.60 -19.17 6.73
C HIS A 136 18.08 -19.40 6.77
N PRO A 137 17.50 -20.01 5.73
CA PRO A 137 16.05 -20.21 5.61
C PRO A 137 15.42 -21.01 6.77
N THR A 138 16.20 -21.85 7.46
CA THR A 138 15.76 -22.61 8.63
C THR A 138 15.78 -21.80 9.93
N ALA A 139 16.47 -20.65 9.97
CA ALA A 139 16.52 -19.80 11.14
C ALA A 139 15.12 -19.26 11.50
N ARG A 140 14.88 -19.13 12.80
CA ARG A 140 13.66 -18.53 13.32
C ARG A 140 13.63 -17.05 12.96
N PHE A 141 12.58 -16.64 12.25
CA PHE A 141 12.37 -15.23 11.99
C PHE A 141 11.83 -14.54 13.24
N LYS A 142 12.50 -13.45 13.64
CA LYS A 142 12.02 -12.54 14.69
C LYS A 142 11.66 -11.21 14.05
N LEU A 143 10.38 -10.86 14.04
CA LEU A 143 9.95 -9.54 13.61
C LEU A 143 10.31 -8.53 14.70
N GLU A 144 11.21 -7.61 14.38
CA GLU A 144 11.64 -6.52 15.25
C GLU A 144 11.70 -5.26 14.38
N VAL A 145 11.07 -4.17 14.85
CA VAL A 145 11.03 -2.90 14.10
C VAL A 145 12.40 -2.25 14.15
N SER A 146 12.90 -1.76 13.02
CA SER A 146 14.16 -1.01 12.97
C SER A 146 14.01 0.33 13.69
N LYS A 147 15.11 0.83 14.25
CA LYS A 147 15.20 2.16 14.86
C LYS A 147 16.03 3.15 14.03
N LEU A 148 16.54 2.69 12.88
CA LEU A 148 17.43 3.48 12.02
C LEU A 148 16.62 4.37 11.08
N GLY A 149 16.88 5.67 11.18
CA GLY A 149 16.31 6.69 10.32
C GLY A 149 14.78 6.71 10.31
N ALA A 150 14.24 7.51 9.41
CA ALA A 150 12.82 7.53 9.11
C ALA A 150 12.58 7.87 7.65
N GLN A 151 11.43 7.44 7.16
CA GLN A 151 10.89 7.87 5.88
C GLN A 151 9.41 8.18 6.03
N PHE A 152 8.95 9.19 5.31
CA PHE A 152 7.55 9.56 5.17
C PHE A 152 7.22 9.64 3.68
N ASN A 153 6.25 8.85 3.24
CA ASN A 153 5.79 8.82 1.85
C ASN A 153 4.27 9.06 1.81
N ALA A 154 3.83 9.96 0.95
CA ALA A 154 2.41 10.27 0.76
C ALA A 154 2.13 10.79 -0.66
N ILE A 155 0.86 10.81 -1.05
CA ILE A 155 0.40 11.44 -2.30
C ILE A 155 -0.50 12.63 -1.95
N LEU A 156 -0.14 13.81 -2.44
CA LEU A 156 -1.00 14.99 -2.46
C LEU A 156 -1.82 14.96 -3.76
N MET A 157 -3.14 15.01 -3.66
CA MET A 157 -4.06 15.01 -4.80
C MET A 157 -4.92 16.27 -4.77
N GLU A 158 -5.11 16.89 -5.92
CA GLU A 158 -5.96 18.06 -6.10
C GLU A 158 -7.08 17.71 -7.10
N PHE A 159 -8.32 18.00 -6.73
CA PHE A 159 -9.51 17.73 -7.53
C PHE A 159 -10.23 19.04 -7.86
N ASP A 160 -10.77 19.15 -9.07
CA ASP A 160 -11.61 20.27 -9.46
C ASP A 160 -13.02 20.14 -8.84
N ASP A 161 -13.47 21.16 -8.12
CA ASP A 161 -14.73 21.14 -7.37
C ASP A 161 -15.99 21.02 -8.26
N LYS A 162 -15.90 21.34 -9.55
CA LYS A 162 -17.06 21.29 -10.46
C LYS A 162 -17.19 19.93 -11.14
N THR A 163 -16.06 19.36 -11.54
CA THR A 163 -15.99 18.12 -12.34
C THR A 163 -15.66 16.89 -11.52
N ASN A 164 -15.18 17.06 -10.28
CA ASN A 164 -14.66 16.01 -9.40
C ASN A 164 -13.49 15.21 -10.00
N LYS A 165 -12.86 15.73 -11.05
CA LYS A 165 -11.69 15.10 -11.69
C LYS A 165 -10.41 15.61 -11.06
N ALA A 166 -9.41 14.73 -10.98
CA ALA A 166 -8.09 15.12 -10.54
C ALA A 166 -7.46 16.08 -11.55
N VAL A 167 -6.91 17.20 -11.06
CA VAL A 167 -6.18 18.19 -11.86
C VAL A 167 -4.68 18.14 -11.60
N ASN A 168 -4.28 17.59 -10.45
CA ASN A 168 -2.89 17.49 -10.06
C ASN A 168 -2.68 16.33 -9.08
N ALA A 169 -1.49 15.74 -9.12
CA ALA A 169 -1.05 14.80 -8.11
C ALA A 169 0.47 14.93 -7.92
N LYS A 170 0.93 14.94 -6.67
CA LYS A 170 2.35 15.06 -6.31
C LYS A 170 2.71 14.03 -5.25
N ARG A 171 3.86 13.38 -5.44
CA ARG A 171 4.46 12.54 -4.42
C ARG A 171 5.15 13.43 -3.39
N ILE A 172 4.93 13.13 -2.12
CA ILE A 172 5.64 13.69 -0.98
C ILE A 172 6.57 12.60 -0.48
N GLN A 173 7.86 12.89 -0.40
CA GLN A 173 8.87 11.99 0.15
C GLN A 173 9.80 12.80 1.06
N ILE A 174 9.93 12.36 2.30
CA ILE A 174 10.86 12.90 3.29
C ILE A 174 11.69 11.73 3.79
N LEU A 175 13.01 11.88 3.75
CA LEU A 175 13.97 10.87 4.16
C LEU A 175 14.87 11.49 5.24
N GLU A 176 15.02 10.77 6.34
CA GLU A 176 15.89 11.15 7.45
C GLU A 176 16.82 9.98 7.72
N ASP A 177 18.10 10.14 7.36
CA ASP A 177 19.12 9.12 7.58
C ASP A 177 19.67 9.20 9.02
N ASP A 178 19.94 8.04 9.62
CA ASP A 178 20.58 7.92 10.94
C ASP A 178 22.00 7.38 10.77
N GLU A 179 22.87 8.22 10.20
CA GLU A 179 24.26 7.84 9.88
C GLU A 179 25.02 7.32 11.11
N ILE A 180 24.84 7.95 12.26
CA ILE A 180 25.59 7.65 13.49
C ILE A 180 25.27 6.23 13.97
N ASN A 181 23.99 5.84 14.01
CA ASN A 181 23.64 4.49 14.44
C ASN A 181 23.84 3.48 13.33
N TYR A 182 23.61 3.85 12.06
CA TYR A 182 23.85 2.99 10.91
C TYR A 182 25.31 2.51 10.88
N LEU A 183 26.28 3.42 11.05
CA LEU A 183 27.70 3.08 11.01
C LEU A 183 28.17 2.23 12.21
N LYS A 184 27.36 2.10 13.27
CA LYS A 184 27.64 1.24 14.43
C LYS A 184 27.05 -0.16 14.30
N GLU A 185 26.10 -0.36 13.37
CA GLU A 185 25.46 -1.65 13.17
C GLU A 185 26.40 -2.58 12.41
N ASP A 186 26.47 -3.82 12.87
CA ASP A 186 27.13 -4.91 12.16
C ASP A 186 26.06 -5.71 11.43
N PHE A 187 26.03 -5.58 10.10
CA PHE A 187 25.12 -6.32 9.23
C PHE A 187 25.67 -7.68 8.80
N SER A 188 26.84 -8.08 9.32
CA SER A 188 27.40 -9.40 9.03
C SER A 188 26.53 -10.49 9.67
N VAL A 189 26.32 -11.58 8.93
CA VAL A 189 25.66 -12.77 9.46
C VAL A 189 26.74 -13.81 9.74
N PRO A 190 26.86 -14.29 11.00
CA PRO A 190 27.87 -15.26 11.40
C PRO A 190 27.94 -16.48 10.46
N ALA A 191 29.18 -16.95 10.18
CA ALA A 191 29.48 -17.95 9.15
C ALA A 191 29.28 -19.41 9.60
N ASP A 192 28.82 -19.63 10.83
CA ASP A 192 28.62 -20.92 11.50
C ASP A 192 27.48 -21.78 10.91
N PHE A 193 26.90 -21.35 9.79
CA PHE A 193 25.95 -22.12 9.01
C PHE A 193 26.53 -22.37 7.62
N GLU A 194 26.84 -23.65 7.33
CA GLU A 194 27.42 -24.09 6.07
C GLU A 194 26.58 -23.62 4.87
N ARG A 195 27.26 -22.97 3.90
CA ARG A 195 26.71 -22.68 2.58
C ARG A 195 26.74 -23.97 1.77
N ASN A 196 25.73 -24.82 1.94
CA ASN A 196 25.51 -25.97 1.06
C ASN A 196 25.02 -25.53 -0.31
#